data_AF-A0A8J6NZ93-F1
#
_entry.id   AF-A0A8J6NZ93-F1
#
_cell.length_a   1.000
_cell.length_b   1.000
_cell.length_c   1.000
_cell.angle_alpha   90.00
_cell.angle_beta   90.00
_cell.angle_gamma   90.00
#
_symmetry.space_group_name_H-M   'P 1'
#
loop_
_entity.id
_entity.type
_entity.pdbx_description
1 polymer ?
#
loop_
_entity_poly.entity_id
_entity_poly.type
_entity_poly.pdbx_seq_one_letter_code
_entity_poly.pdbx_strand_id
1 'polypeptide(L)'
;MNIKCFIQDQILLPRLKKSGVLAVYDPDHLYHELCLDMATEKIRVIDTSESSIESREESLKTLRSLGNSKELEGMLVYVPAKAPLSDEEKQVDPFSIYSACGSVFPDGAGDEYMHLCLKAKPDHSTEIRRIFKENPLPTFAVIDALGGGSGWPNLQVILGVESARDILFALLVPSDRQKDSLKENETWVSEAKELFDTCIGLKLITRGKTWSSIGDELWRFLLYSEFVFDLPESLPDSLSNVPRAPEEAKHLVEDLCDRLRNDRRTQSVYIDRA
;
A
#
# COMPACT_ATOMS: atom_id res chain seq x y z
N MET A 1 9.12 6.95 3.74
CA MET A 1 9.10 7.54 2.39
C MET A 1 7.76 8.25 2.20
N ASN A 2 7.77 9.46 1.63
CA ASN A 2 6.55 10.22 1.34
C ASN A 2 5.85 9.63 0.09
N ILE A 3 4.51 9.58 0.08
CA ILE A 3 3.68 9.08 -1.03
C ILE A 3 3.99 9.79 -2.34
N LYS A 4 4.16 11.12 -2.32
CA LYS A 4 4.54 11.92 -3.49
C LYS A 4 5.83 11.40 -4.12
N CYS A 5 6.90 11.28 -3.33
CA CYS A 5 8.19 10.78 -3.81
C CYS A 5 8.09 9.34 -4.30
N PHE A 6 7.30 8.49 -3.63
CA PHE A 6 7.07 7.12 -4.10
C PHE A 6 6.45 7.09 -5.50
N ILE A 7 5.37 7.87 -5.73
CA ILE A 7 4.71 7.93 -7.04
C ILE A 7 5.67 8.48 -8.10
N GLN A 8 6.39 9.55 -7.82
CA GLN A 8 7.36 10.12 -8.75
C GLN A 8 8.50 9.14 -9.07
N ASP A 9 9.21 8.66 -8.05
CA ASP A 9 10.48 7.95 -8.22
C ASP A 9 10.31 6.47 -8.59
N GLN A 10 9.25 5.83 -8.09
CA GLN A 10 9.05 4.38 -8.25
C GLN A 10 7.99 4.04 -9.31
N ILE A 11 7.12 4.98 -9.69
CA ILE A 11 6.03 4.72 -10.64
C ILE A 11 6.21 5.53 -11.92
N LEU A 12 6.16 6.87 -11.84
CA LEU A 12 6.13 7.73 -13.03
C LEU A 12 7.49 7.83 -13.72
N LEU A 13 8.56 8.10 -12.97
CA LEU A 13 9.90 8.28 -13.52
C LEU A 13 10.44 7.02 -14.20
N PRO A 14 10.28 5.80 -13.66
CA PRO A 14 10.69 4.57 -14.35
C PRO A 14 9.92 4.35 -15.65
N ARG A 15 8.61 4.62 -15.68
CA ARG A 15 7.81 4.56 -16.90
C ARG A 15 8.30 5.56 -17.93
N LEU A 16 8.49 6.81 -17.51
CA LEU A 16 8.99 7.88 -18.37
C LEU A 16 10.37 7.57 -18.94
N LYS A 17 11.32 7.07 -18.14
CA LYS A 17 12.64 6.66 -18.61
C LYS A 17 12.59 5.50 -19.61
N LYS A 18 11.59 4.62 -19.49
CA LYS A 18 11.41 3.47 -20.37
C LYS A 18 10.77 3.85 -21.70
N SER A 19 9.75 4.71 -21.70
CA SER A 19 8.98 5.05 -22.90
C SER A 19 9.33 6.40 -23.52
N GLY A 20 10.07 7.26 -22.82
CA GLY A 20 10.37 8.64 -23.21
C GLY A 20 9.18 9.60 -23.12
N VAL A 21 7.95 9.10 -23.29
CA VAL A 21 6.70 9.86 -23.20
C VAL A 21 5.77 9.22 -22.17
N LEU A 22 5.15 10.03 -21.32
CA LEU A 22 4.15 9.61 -20.34
C LEU A 22 2.96 10.57 -20.34
N ALA A 23 1.75 10.05 -20.56
CA ALA A 23 0.51 10.79 -20.35
C ALA A 23 -0.07 10.46 -18.97
N VAL A 24 -0.30 11.47 -18.14
CA VAL A 24 -0.88 11.34 -16.80
C VAL A 24 -2.29 11.92 -16.82
N TYR A 25 -3.29 11.05 -16.68
CA TYR A 25 -4.70 11.42 -16.57
C TYR A 25 -5.10 11.46 -15.10
N ASP A 26 -5.65 12.60 -14.68
CA ASP A 26 -5.93 12.90 -13.28
C ASP A 26 -7.21 13.72 -13.15
N PRO A 27 -8.39 13.08 -13.17
CA PRO A 27 -9.68 13.78 -13.08
C PRO A 27 -9.89 14.49 -11.72
N ASP A 28 -9.17 14.06 -10.68
CA ASP A 28 -9.34 14.55 -9.31
C ASP A 28 -8.23 15.55 -8.90
N HIS A 29 -7.32 15.90 -9.82
CA HIS A 29 -6.19 16.80 -9.59
C HIS A 29 -5.25 16.38 -8.45
N LEU A 30 -5.23 15.09 -8.12
CA LEU A 30 -4.43 14.53 -7.03
C LEU A 30 -2.92 14.55 -7.35
N TYR A 31 -2.58 14.41 -8.62
CA TYR A 31 -1.24 14.27 -9.16
C TYR A 31 -0.75 15.53 -9.89
N HIS A 32 -1.52 16.63 -9.89
CA HIS A 32 -1.15 17.87 -10.58
C HIS A 32 0.21 18.42 -10.13
N GLU A 33 0.31 18.84 -8.87
CA GLU A 33 1.54 19.40 -8.29
C GLU A 33 2.72 18.42 -8.37
N LEU A 34 2.48 17.11 -8.19
CA LEU A 34 3.57 16.14 -8.30
C LEU A 34 4.06 15.97 -9.74
N CYS A 35 3.19 16.11 -10.75
CA CYS A 35 3.63 16.04 -12.13
C CYS A 35 4.45 17.27 -12.50
N LEU A 36 4.04 18.47 -12.07
CA LEU A 36 4.78 19.70 -12.31
C LEU A 36 6.18 19.66 -11.70
N ASP A 37 6.31 19.13 -10.49
CA ASP A 37 7.59 18.98 -9.80
C ASP A 37 8.57 18.00 -10.48
N MET A 38 8.12 17.19 -11.44
CA MET A 38 9.00 16.33 -12.23
C MET A 38 9.74 17.09 -13.36
N ALA A 39 9.39 18.36 -13.61
CA ALA A 39 10.04 19.16 -14.63
C ALA A 39 11.52 19.38 -14.29
N THR A 40 12.40 19.10 -15.25
CA THR A 40 13.84 19.35 -15.15
C THR A 40 14.36 19.88 -16.49
N GLU A 41 15.66 20.18 -16.57
CA GLU A 41 16.28 20.55 -17.86
C GLU A 41 16.13 19.45 -18.94
N LYS A 42 15.96 18.20 -18.51
CA LYS A 42 15.88 17.02 -19.40
C LYS A 42 14.49 16.41 -19.51
N ILE A 43 13.58 16.75 -18.59
CA ILE A 43 12.20 16.27 -18.58
C ILE A 43 11.28 17.47 -18.75
N ARG A 44 10.58 17.52 -19.89
CA ARG A 44 9.58 18.55 -20.13
C ARG A 44 8.22 18.08 -19.64
N VAL A 45 7.62 18.84 -18.71
CA VAL A 45 6.24 18.63 -18.26
C VAL A 45 5.35 19.66 -18.94
N ILE A 46 4.23 19.20 -19.50
CA ILE A 46 3.21 20.05 -20.13
C ILE A 46 1.94 19.92 -19.33
N ASP A 47 1.52 21.03 -18.73
CA ASP A 47 0.23 21.16 -18.06
C ASP A 47 -0.84 21.50 -19.09
N THR A 48 -1.90 20.69 -19.17
CA THR A 48 -3.02 20.93 -20.10
C THR A 48 -4.22 21.57 -19.42
N SER A 49 -4.12 21.89 -18.11
CA SER A 49 -5.21 22.51 -17.34
C SER A 49 -5.50 23.96 -17.72
N GLU A 50 -4.49 24.71 -18.18
CA GLU A 50 -4.65 26.13 -18.50
C GLU A 50 -5.25 26.37 -19.90
N SER A 51 -4.82 25.61 -20.92
CA SER A 51 -5.20 25.87 -22.32
C SER A 51 -5.09 24.62 -23.19
N SER A 52 -6.22 24.12 -23.69
CA SER A 52 -6.22 22.92 -24.55
C SER A 52 -5.45 23.14 -25.87
N ILE A 53 -5.53 24.32 -26.49
CA ILE A 53 -4.92 24.55 -27.81
C ILE A 53 -3.40 24.75 -27.69
N GLU A 54 -2.97 25.60 -26.76
CA GLU A 54 -1.55 25.91 -26.58
C GLU A 54 -0.80 24.69 -26.06
N SER A 55 -1.36 23.96 -25.09
CA SER A 55 -0.73 22.74 -24.58
C SER A 55 -0.66 21.65 -25.65
N ARG A 56 -1.60 21.57 -26.60
CA ARG A 56 -1.50 20.66 -27.76
C ARG A 56 -0.35 21.05 -28.69
N GLU A 57 -0.22 22.33 -29.01
CA GLU A 57 0.86 22.83 -29.87
C GLU A 57 2.23 22.58 -29.20
N GLU A 58 2.34 22.92 -27.91
CA GLU A 58 3.55 22.67 -27.12
C GLU A 58 3.87 21.18 -27.06
N SER A 59 2.87 20.32 -26.87
CA SER A 59 3.07 18.88 -26.81
C SER A 59 3.63 18.32 -28.12
N LEU A 60 3.10 18.75 -29.27
CA LEU A 60 3.61 18.33 -30.57
C LEU A 60 5.04 18.81 -30.84
N LYS A 61 5.35 20.06 -30.46
CA LYS A 61 6.71 20.60 -30.59
C LYS A 61 7.70 19.82 -29.72
N THR A 62 7.33 19.57 -28.47
CA THR A 62 8.15 18.82 -27.50
C THR A 62 8.39 17.39 -27.97
N LEU A 63 7.36 16.70 -28.46
CA LEU A 63 7.49 15.34 -29.00
C LEU A 63 8.47 15.30 -30.18
N ARG A 64 8.41 16.30 -31.08
CA ARG A 64 9.35 16.42 -32.20
C ARG A 64 10.78 16.66 -31.72
N SER A 65 10.98 17.49 -30.70
CA SER A 65 12.29 17.75 -30.11
C SER A 65 12.86 16.50 -29.45
N LEU A 66 12.03 15.73 -28.74
CA LEU A 66 12.42 14.47 -28.11
C LEU A 66 12.93 13.44 -29.13
N GLY A 67 12.32 13.38 -30.32
CA GLY A 67 12.76 12.46 -31.38
C GLY A 67 14.02 12.90 -32.15
N ASN A 68 14.38 14.19 -32.11
CA ASN A 68 15.45 14.77 -32.94
C ASN A 68 16.68 15.23 -32.14
N SER A 69 16.53 15.52 -30.86
CA SER A 69 17.58 16.04 -29.98
C SER A 69 17.87 15.06 -28.84
N LYS A 70 19.13 15.03 -28.38
CA LYS A 70 19.52 14.29 -27.16
C LYS A 70 19.39 15.13 -25.89
N GLU A 71 18.89 16.37 -26.00
CA GLU A 71 18.76 17.29 -24.87
C GLU A 71 17.62 16.89 -23.93
N LEU A 72 16.54 16.32 -24.48
CA LEU A 72 15.42 15.81 -23.69
C LEU A 72 15.55 14.30 -23.53
N GLU A 73 15.39 13.84 -22.28
CA GLU A 73 15.31 12.44 -21.92
C GLU A 73 13.85 11.99 -21.71
N GLY A 74 12.92 12.93 -21.50
CA GLY A 74 11.52 12.60 -21.35
C GLY A 74 10.55 13.77 -21.51
N MET A 75 9.30 13.42 -21.79
CA MET A 75 8.15 14.31 -21.89
C MET A 75 6.97 13.74 -21.09
N LEU A 76 6.38 14.56 -20.21
CA LEU A 76 5.18 14.23 -19.45
C LEU A 76 4.05 15.18 -19.85
N VAL A 77 2.89 14.64 -20.21
CA VAL A 77 1.67 15.42 -20.48
C VAL A 77 0.69 15.18 -19.34
N TYR A 78 0.42 16.20 -18.53
CA TYR A 78 -0.58 16.15 -17.47
C TYR A 78 -1.95 16.54 -18.02
N VAL A 79 -2.95 15.69 -17.83
CA VAL A 79 -4.30 15.83 -18.36
C VAL A 79 -5.33 15.77 -17.22
N PRO A 80 -6.02 16.88 -16.88
CA PRO A 80 -7.02 16.91 -15.81
C PRO A 80 -8.36 16.32 -16.27
N ALA A 81 -8.33 15.09 -16.78
CA ALA A 81 -9.49 14.37 -17.27
C ALA A 81 -9.33 12.87 -17.03
N LYS A 82 -10.41 12.12 -17.23
CA LYS A 82 -10.36 10.65 -17.18
C LYS A 82 -9.60 10.11 -18.38
N ALA A 83 -8.81 9.06 -18.17
CA ALA A 83 -8.13 8.36 -19.25
C ALA A 83 -9.16 7.76 -20.23
N PRO A 84 -8.98 7.94 -21.55
CA PRO A 84 -9.88 7.34 -22.55
C PRO A 84 -9.65 5.82 -22.61
N LEU A 85 -10.72 5.03 -22.52
CA LEU A 85 -10.64 3.57 -22.50
C LEU A 85 -11.02 2.96 -23.86
N SER A 86 -12.08 3.48 -24.47
CA SER A 86 -12.57 3.06 -25.79
C SER A 86 -11.84 3.77 -26.94
N ASP A 87 -11.91 3.19 -28.14
CA ASP A 87 -11.30 3.80 -29.32
C ASP A 87 -12.05 5.08 -29.74
N GLU A 88 -13.35 5.16 -29.48
CA GLU A 88 -14.16 6.36 -29.68
C GLU A 88 -13.73 7.49 -28.74
N GLU A 89 -13.48 7.20 -27.47
CA GLU A 89 -12.96 8.19 -26.51
C GLU A 89 -11.56 8.67 -26.89
N LYS A 90 -10.70 7.76 -27.36
CA LYS A 90 -9.35 8.12 -27.82
C LYS A 90 -9.38 9.04 -29.03
N GLN A 91 -10.38 8.92 -29.92
CA GLN A 91 -10.52 9.78 -31.10
C GLN A 91 -10.81 11.24 -30.72
N VAL A 92 -11.55 11.47 -29.63
CA VAL A 92 -11.94 12.81 -29.19
C VAL A 92 -10.94 13.43 -28.22
N ASP A 93 -10.13 12.60 -27.56
CA ASP A 93 -9.07 13.04 -26.65
C ASP A 93 -7.84 13.54 -27.44
N PRO A 94 -7.47 14.83 -27.32
CA PRO A 94 -6.32 15.38 -28.03
C PRO A 94 -4.94 14.86 -27.61
N PHE A 95 -4.84 14.23 -26.43
CA PHE A 95 -3.61 13.77 -25.82
C PHE A 95 -3.46 12.24 -25.83
N SER A 96 -4.48 11.51 -26.31
CA SER A 96 -4.46 10.05 -26.45
C SER A 96 -3.27 9.53 -27.29
N ILE A 97 -2.80 10.34 -28.24
CA ILE A 97 -1.62 10.03 -29.07
C ILE A 97 -0.34 9.84 -28.25
N TYR A 98 -0.21 10.53 -27.10
CA TYR A 98 0.99 10.43 -26.25
C TYR A 98 0.97 9.14 -25.44
N SER A 99 -0.21 8.66 -25.06
CA SER A 99 -0.41 7.32 -24.50
C SER A 99 -0.07 6.22 -25.52
N ALA A 100 -0.39 6.44 -26.80
CA ALA A 100 -0.09 5.47 -27.88
C ALA A 100 1.40 5.42 -28.24
N CYS A 101 2.09 6.56 -28.21
CA CYS A 101 3.52 6.67 -28.48
C CYS A 101 4.42 6.31 -27.28
N GLY A 102 3.84 6.24 -26.07
CA GLY A 102 4.58 6.13 -24.83
C GLY A 102 3.90 5.22 -23.81
N SER A 103 3.81 5.72 -22.56
CA SER A 103 3.08 5.06 -21.47
C SER A 103 1.92 5.95 -21.02
N VAL A 104 0.96 5.35 -20.34
CA VAL A 104 -0.15 6.05 -19.68
C VAL A 104 -0.11 5.81 -18.16
N PHE A 105 -0.64 6.75 -17.40
CA PHE A 105 -0.91 6.60 -15.98
C PHE A 105 -2.23 7.33 -15.65
N PRO A 106 -3.13 6.74 -14.86
CA PRO A 106 -3.09 5.36 -14.36
C PRO A 106 -3.27 4.31 -15.48
N ASP A 107 -2.63 3.15 -15.32
CA ASP A 107 -2.69 1.99 -16.23
C ASP A 107 -3.20 0.75 -15.47
N GLY A 108 -4.53 0.68 -15.32
CA GLY A 108 -5.23 -0.40 -14.63
C GLY A 108 -5.24 -0.32 -13.10
N ALA A 109 -5.79 -1.35 -12.45
CA ALA A 109 -6.05 -1.37 -11.01
C ALA A 109 -4.79 -1.19 -10.14
N GLY A 110 -3.61 -1.55 -10.66
CA GLY A 110 -2.35 -1.41 -9.94
C GLY A 110 -1.91 0.03 -9.67
N ASP A 111 -2.48 0.98 -10.40
CA ASP A 111 -2.22 2.43 -10.30
C ASP A 111 -3.36 3.19 -9.61
N GLU A 112 -4.40 2.49 -9.17
CA GLU A 112 -5.41 3.11 -8.31
C GLU A 112 -4.75 3.69 -7.05
N TYR A 113 -5.21 4.87 -6.64
CA TYR A 113 -4.55 5.62 -5.58
C TYR A 113 -4.38 4.82 -4.28
N MET A 114 -5.42 4.08 -3.86
CA MET A 114 -5.32 3.19 -2.70
C MET A 114 -4.23 2.13 -2.88
N HIS A 115 -4.15 1.50 -4.05
CA HIS A 115 -3.14 0.48 -4.35
C HIS A 115 -1.72 1.05 -4.34
N LEU A 116 -1.54 2.29 -4.82
CA LEU A 116 -0.26 3.00 -4.72
C LEU A 116 0.12 3.26 -3.25
N CYS A 117 -0.83 3.71 -2.43
CA CYS A 117 -0.60 3.90 -0.98
C CYS A 117 -0.22 2.58 -0.28
N LEU A 118 -0.92 1.48 -0.59
CA LEU A 118 -0.62 0.15 -0.05
C LEU A 118 0.78 -0.33 -0.43
N LYS A 119 1.21 -0.10 -1.67
CA LYS A 119 2.58 -0.42 -2.12
C LYS A 119 3.64 0.45 -1.44
N ALA A 120 3.34 1.73 -1.21
CA ALA A 120 4.27 2.67 -0.59
C ALA A 120 4.48 2.40 0.91
N LYS A 121 3.45 1.92 1.61
CA LYS A 121 3.44 1.67 3.06
C LYS A 121 2.79 0.31 3.38
N PRO A 122 3.45 -0.81 3.05
CA PRO A 122 2.87 -2.16 3.20
C PRO A 122 2.53 -2.51 4.66
N ASP A 123 3.31 -2.03 5.62
CA ASP A 123 3.09 -2.28 7.06
C ASP A 123 1.85 -1.57 7.62
N HIS A 124 1.32 -0.56 6.93
CA HIS A 124 0.14 0.21 7.32
C HIS A 124 -1.11 -0.14 6.49
N SER A 125 -1.12 -1.31 5.84
CA SER A 125 -2.16 -1.68 4.89
C SER A 125 -3.59 -1.63 5.45
N THR A 126 -3.80 -2.11 6.68
CA THR A 126 -5.09 -2.06 7.38
C THR A 126 -5.56 -0.63 7.63
N GLU A 127 -4.68 0.23 8.14
CA GLU A 127 -4.98 1.64 8.41
C GLU A 127 -5.30 2.40 7.13
N ILE A 128 -4.54 2.14 6.05
CA ILE A 128 -4.78 2.73 4.73
C ILE A 128 -6.18 2.34 4.24
N ARG A 129 -6.52 1.04 4.25
CA ARG A 129 -7.86 0.58 3.83
C ARG A 129 -8.97 1.24 4.65
N ARG A 130 -8.76 1.41 5.95
CA ARG A 130 -9.71 2.10 6.83
C ARG A 130 -9.89 3.57 6.45
N ILE A 131 -8.79 4.29 6.22
CA ILE A 131 -8.83 5.68 5.77
C ILE A 131 -9.59 5.80 4.45
N PHE A 132 -9.31 4.92 3.48
CA PHE A 132 -9.97 4.95 2.18
C PHE A 132 -11.47 4.60 2.25
N LYS A 133 -11.89 3.81 3.23
CA LYS A 133 -13.31 3.52 3.50
C LYS A 133 -14.05 4.74 4.05
N GLU A 134 -13.40 5.52 4.92
CA GLU A 134 -13.98 6.73 5.52
C GLU A 134 -13.90 7.94 4.57
N ASN A 135 -12.83 8.04 3.80
CA ASN A 135 -12.57 9.07 2.80
C ASN A 135 -11.97 8.44 1.53
N PRO A 136 -12.72 8.34 0.42
CA PRO A 136 -12.23 7.75 -0.84
C PRO A 136 -11.02 8.46 -1.47
N LEU A 137 -10.82 9.75 -1.17
CA LEU A 137 -9.75 10.59 -1.71
C LEU A 137 -9.02 11.32 -0.57
N PRO A 138 -8.25 10.60 0.27
CA PRO A 138 -7.45 11.21 1.31
C PRO A 138 -6.31 12.03 0.71
N THR A 139 -5.86 13.08 1.41
CA THR A 139 -4.68 13.82 0.95
C THR A 139 -3.40 13.02 1.22
N PHE A 140 -2.33 13.29 0.46
CA PHE A 140 -1.02 12.68 0.72
C PHE A 140 -0.57 12.90 2.16
N ALA A 141 -0.81 14.08 2.74
CA ALA A 141 -0.45 14.38 4.12
C ALA A 141 -1.11 13.44 5.14
N VAL A 142 -2.37 13.02 4.91
CA VAL A 142 -3.05 12.05 5.78
C VAL A 142 -2.36 10.70 5.74
N ILE A 143 -2.00 10.22 4.54
CA ILE A 143 -1.32 8.93 4.38
C ILE A 143 0.14 8.99 4.84
N ASP A 144 0.82 10.11 4.61
CA ASP A 144 2.20 10.33 5.02
C ASP A 144 2.36 10.35 6.54
N ALA A 145 1.36 10.85 7.26
CA ALA A 145 1.32 10.84 8.72
C ALA A 145 1.31 9.42 9.31
N LEU A 146 0.85 8.42 8.56
CA LEU A 146 0.94 7.02 8.98
C LEU A 146 2.41 6.60 9.13
N GLY A 147 2.78 6.07 10.28
CA GLY A 147 4.15 5.63 10.54
C GLY A 147 5.15 6.75 10.85
N GLY A 148 4.69 7.99 11.11
CA GLY A 148 5.56 9.08 11.60
C GLY A 148 6.19 8.82 12.98
N GLY A 149 5.76 7.78 13.69
CA GLY A 149 6.32 7.36 14.99
C GLY A 149 6.22 5.86 15.32
N SER A 150 5.64 5.04 14.44
CA SER A 150 5.36 3.61 14.71
C SER A 150 6.37 2.73 13.99
N GLY A 151 7.56 2.62 14.58
CA GLY A 151 8.42 1.46 14.37
C GLY A 151 8.32 0.56 15.58
N TRP A 152 8.50 -0.75 15.41
CA TRP A 152 8.62 -1.69 16.51
C TRP A 152 10.09 -2.15 16.68
N PRO A 153 11.03 -1.23 16.97
CA PRO A 153 12.46 -1.53 16.90
C PRO A 153 12.89 -2.59 17.91
N ASN A 154 12.29 -2.63 19.10
CA ASN A 154 12.63 -3.68 20.06
C ASN A 154 12.15 -5.04 19.56
N LEU A 155 10.93 -5.12 19.01
CA LEU A 155 10.43 -6.36 18.40
C LEU A 155 11.29 -6.79 17.20
N GLN A 156 11.68 -5.86 16.32
CA GLN A 156 12.53 -6.16 15.17
C GLN A 156 13.88 -6.74 15.60
N VAL A 157 14.51 -6.16 16.63
CA VAL A 157 15.80 -6.64 17.17
C VAL A 157 15.65 -7.99 17.87
N ILE A 158 14.64 -8.16 18.73
CA ILE A 158 14.41 -9.39 19.50
C ILE A 158 14.08 -10.56 18.57
N LEU A 159 13.25 -10.30 17.55
CA LEU A 159 12.75 -11.34 16.65
C LEU A 159 13.63 -11.53 15.41
N GLY A 160 14.51 -10.56 15.09
CA GLY A 160 15.37 -10.61 13.91
C GLY A 160 14.60 -10.52 12.59
N VAL A 161 13.51 -9.76 12.56
CA VAL A 161 12.63 -9.56 11.40
C VAL A 161 12.31 -8.08 11.23
N GLU A 162 11.97 -7.66 10.02
CA GLU A 162 11.87 -6.24 9.68
C GLU A 162 10.43 -5.74 9.48
N SER A 163 9.53 -6.57 8.93
CA SER A 163 8.16 -6.16 8.58
C SER A 163 7.15 -6.44 9.69
N ALA A 164 6.07 -5.64 9.76
CA ALA A 164 4.96 -5.84 10.71
C ALA A 164 4.39 -7.26 10.61
N ARG A 165 4.20 -7.73 9.38
CA ARG A 165 3.72 -9.07 9.07
C ARG A 165 4.66 -10.15 9.62
N ASP A 166 5.97 -10.02 9.40
CA ASP A 166 6.93 -11.01 9.87
C ASP A 166 7.06 -10.99 11.40
N ILE A 167 6.90 -9.82 12.03
CA ILE A 167 6.81 -9.70 13.49
C ILE A 167 5.57 -10.43 14.01
N LEU A 168 4.39 -10.22 13.43
CA LEU A 168 3.16 -10.94 13.80
C LEU A 168 3.33 -12.45 13.66
N PHE A 169 3.89 -12.91 12.52
CA PHE A 169 4.17 -14.31 12.27
C PHE A 169 5.15 -14.90 13.31
N ALA A 170 6.23 -14.19 13.61
CA ALA A 170 7.21 -14.60 14.61
C ALA A 170 6.63 -14.63 16.04
N LEU A 171 5.67 -13.76 16.37
CA LEU A 171 4.98 -13.80 17.67
C LEU A 171 3.98 -14.96 17.77
N LEU A 172 3.38 -15.40 16.65
CA LEU A 172 2.51 -16.58 16.59
C LEU A 172 3.30 -17.88 16.76
N VAL A 173 4.42 -18.02 16.04
CA VAL A 173 5.28 -19.21 16.08
C VAL A 173 6.75 -18.82 16.22
N PRO A 174 7.19 -18.39 17.41
CA PRO A 174 8.60 -18.05 17.62
C PRO A 174 9.46 -19.31 17.64
N SER A 175 10.64 -19.21 17.05
CA SER A 175 11.74 -20.17 17.25
C SER A 175 12.17 -20.22 18.71
N ASP A 176 12.86 -21.29 19.12
CA ASP A 176 13.30 -21.43 20.51
C ASP A 176 14.23 -20.30 20.96
N ARG A 177 15.09 -19.81 20.06
CA ARG A 177 15.91 -18.62 20.30
C ARG A 177 15.05 -17.38 20.56
N GLN A 178 14.04 -17.13 19.73
CA GLN A 178 13.14 -15.98 19.91
C GLN A 178 12.34 -16.11 21.21
N LYS A 179 11.89 -17.32 21.58
CA LYS A 179 11.22 -17.56 22.87
C LYS A 179 12.12 -17.20 24.04
N ASP A 180 13.40 -17.57 23.99
CA ASP A 180 14.34 -17.24 25.06
C ASP A 180 14.59 -15.73 25.13
N SER A 181 14.80 -15.06 24.01
CA SER A 181 14.93 -13.60 23.98
C SER A 181 13.67 -12.85 24.47
N LEU A 182 12.47 -13.36 24.18
CA LEU A 182 11.21 -12.78 24.68
C LEU A 182 11.01 -12.99 26.20
N LYS A 183 11.66 -14.00 26.80
CA LYS A 183 11.63 -14.22 28.26
C LYS A 183 12.60 -13.30 29.01
N GLU A 184 13.69 -12.89 28.37
CA GLU A 184 14.74 -12.09 29.00
C GLU A 184 14.30 -10.65 29.28
N ASN A 185 13.37 -10.10 28.49
CA ASN A 185 12.92 -8.71 28.63
C ASN A 185 11.45 -8.57 28.24
N GLU A 186 10.68 -7.75 28.97
CA GLU A 186 9.26 -7.46 28.72
C GLU A 186 9.02 -6.14 27.96
N THR A 187 10.05 -5.37 27.60
CA THR A 187 9.90 -4.06 26.93
C THR A 187 9.22 -4.15 25.56
N TRP A 188 9.21 -5.34 24.95
CA TRP A 188 8.52 -5.59 23.68
C TRP A 188 6.98 -5.60 23.82
N VAL A 189 6.43 -5.78 25.02
CA VAL A 189 4.98 -5.96 25.23
C VAL A 189 4.19 -4.72 24.84
N SER A 190 4.71 -3.52 25.08
CA SER A 190 4.06 -2.27 24.64
C SER A 190 4.04 -2.15 23.12
N GLU A 191 5.16 -2.48 22.46
CA GLU A 191 5.24 -2.49 21.00
C GLU A 191 4.31 -3.53 20.39
N ALA A 192 4.20 -4.73 20.99
CA ALA A 192 3.29 -5.76 20.52
C ALA A 192 1.82 -5.33 20.63
N LYS A 193 1.44 -4.64 21.71
CA LYS A 193 0.09 -4.09 21.87
C LYS A 193 -0.24 -3.06 20.79
N GLU A 194 0.69 -2.16 20.49
CA GLU A 194 0.52 -1.17 19.42
C GLU A 194 0.43 -1.87 18.05
N LEU A 195 1.35 -2.80 17.76
CA LEU A 195 1.33 -3.61 16.53
C LEU A 195 -0.01 -4.31 16.31
N PHE A 196 -0.53 -4.97 17.34
CA PHE A 196 -1.78 -5.73 17.25
C PHE A 196 -2.98 -4.84 16.99
N ASP A 197 -3.08 -3.69 17.68
CA ASP A 197 -4.17 -2.74 17.47
C ASP A 197 -4.08 -2.11 16.07
N THR A 198 -2.88 -1.69 15.65
CA THR A 198 -2.63 -1.07 14.34
C THR A 198 -2.86 -2.03 13.17
N CYS A 199 -2.30 -3.24 13.21
CA CYS A 199 -2.31 -4.14 12.06
C CYS A 199 -3.59 -4.98 11.95
N ILE A 200 -4.14 -5.46 13.06
CA ILE A 200 -5.27 -6.40 13.06
C ILE A 200 -6.42 -5.96 13.98
N GLY A 201 -6.35 -4.79 14.61
CA GLY A 201 -7.40 -4.29 15.51
C GLY A 201 -7.52 -5.04 16.85
N LEU A 202 -6.49 -5.81 17.23
CA LEU A 202 -6.51 -6.57 18.48
C LEU A 202 -6.05 -5.72 19.66
N LYS A 203 -6.98 -5.50 20.59
CA LYS A 203 -6.69 -4.93 21.91
C LYS A 203 -6.58 -6.04 22.95
N LEU A 204 -5.34 -6.33 23.39
CA LEU A 204 -5.08 -7.37 24.38
C LEU A 204 -5.86 -7.13 25.68
N ILE A 205 -6.64 -8.12 26.08
CA ILE A 205 -7.37 -8.17 27.35
C ILE A 205 -6.48 -8.76 28.44
N THR A 206 -5.56 -9.66 28.07
CA THR A 206 -4.62 -10.26 29.01
C THR A 206 -3.77 -9.20 29.72
N ARG A 207 -3.66 -9.35 31.04
CA ARG A 207 -2.69 -8.60 31.85
C ARG A 207 -1.33 -9.28 31.91
N GLY A 208 -1.22 -10.49 31.37
CA GLY A 208 0.02 -11.22 31.28
C GLY A 208 1.03 -10.49 30.39
N LYS A 209 2.30 -10.61 30.76
CA LYS A 209 3.43 -10.04 30.01
C LYS A 209 4.34 -11.11 29.41
N THR A 210 3.99 -12.38 29.61
CA THR A 210 4.73 -13.49 29.03
C THR A 210 4.25 -13.74 27.61
N TRP A 211 5.18 -14.19 26.75
CA TRP A 211 4.83 -14.59 25.39
C TRP A 211 3.67 -15.59 25.35
N SER A 212 3.65 -16.61 26.22
CA SER A 212 2.56 -17.60 26.24
C SER A 212 1.20 -16.94 26.40
N SER A 213 1.05 -16.05 27.40
CA SER A 213 -0.24 -15.41 27.68
C SER A 213 -0.73 -14.49 26.56
N ILE A 214 0.21 -13.82 25.87
CA ILE A 214 -0.08 -12.91 24.76
C ILE A 214 -0.34 -13.69 23.48
N GLY A 215 0.48 -14.72 23.22
CA GLY A 215 0.37 -15.61 22.07
C GLY A 215 -0.92 -16.40 22.07
N ASP A 216 -1.37 -16.90 23.22
CA ASP A 216 -2.65 -17.61 23.33
C ASP A 216 -3.84 -16.72 22.94
N GLU A 217 -3.82 -15.44 23.34
CA GLU A 217 -4.84 -14.48 22.95
C GLU A 217 -4.76 -14.11 21.47
N LEU A 218 -3.54 -13.89 20.95
CA LEU A 218 -3.29 -13.60 19.54
C LEU A 218 -3.76 -14.74 18.63
N TRP A 219 -3.45 -15.99 18.98
CA TRP A 219 -3.90 -17.19 18.25
C TRP A 219 -5.42 -17.28 18.19
N ARG A 220 -6.07 -17.16 19.36
CA ARG A 220 -7.53 -17.22 19.45
C ARG A 220 -8.20 -16.13 18.61
N PHE A 221 -7.66 -14.91 18.64
CA PHE A 221 -8.17 -13.79 17.85
C PHE A 221 -7.98 -14.03 16.35
N LEU A 222 -6.79 -14.46 15.93
CA LEU A 222 -6.46 -14.70 14.52
C LEU A 222 -7.35 -15.78 13.92
N LEU A 223 -7.42 -16.96 14.56
CA LEU A 223 -8.20 -18.10 14.07
C LEU A 223 -9.69 -17.80 14.04
N TYR A 224 -10.20 -17.11 15.06
CA TYR A 224 -11.60 -16.69 15.06
C TYR A 224 -11.89 -15.68 13.94
N SER A 225 -10.96 -14.78 13.66
CA SER A 225 -11.10 -13.81 12.56
C SER A 225 -11.11 -14.52 11.20
N GLU A 226 -10.19 -15.46 10.97
CA GLU A 226 -10.17 -16.29 9.75
C GLU A 226 -11.50 -17.05 9.59
N PHE A 227 -11.96 -17.74 10.63
CA PHE A 227 -13.24 -18.46 10.61
C PHE A 227 -14.42 -17.56 10.20
N VAL A 228 -14.46 -16.35 10.73
CA VAL A 228 -15.50 -15.37 10.40
C VAL A 228 -15.40 -14.91 8.95
N PHE A 229 -14.18 -14.67 8.44
CA PHE A 229 -13.97 -14.20 7.06
C PHE A 229 -14.27 -15.25 6.00
N ASP A 230 -14.12 -16.54 6.36
CA ASP A 230 -14.43 -17.70 5.53
C ASP A 230 -15.91 -18.12 5.57
N LEU A 231 -16.68 -17.57 6.51
CA LEU A 231 -18.07 -17.96 6.70
C LEU A 231 -18.91 -17.50 5.49
N PRO A 232 -19.61 -18.42 4.78
CA PRO A 232 -20.43 -18.06 3.63
C PRO A 232 -21.75 -17.37 4.02
N GLU A 233 -22.12 -17.47 5.29
CA GLU A 233 -23.36 -16.94 5.86
C GLU A 233 -23.05 -15.88 6.93
N SER A 234 -24.07 -15.15 7.38
CA SER A 234 -23.92 -14.20 8.47
C SER A 234 -23.52 -14.89 9.77
N LEU A 235 -22.61 -14.27 10.52
CA LEU A 235 -22.21 -14.75 11.84
C LEU A 235 -23.43 -14.86 12.79
N PRO A 236 -23.63 -16.00 13.47
CA PRO A 236 -24.72 -16.13 14.45
C PRO A 236 -24.60 -15.12 15.59
N ASP A 237 -25.75 -14.60 16.05
CA ASP A 237 -25.81 -13.58 17.11
C ASP A 237 -25.08 -13.99 18.39
N SER A 238 -25.05 -15.29 18.73
CA SER A 238 -24.35 -15.82 19.89
C SER A 238 -22.84 -15.58 19.88
N LEU A 239 -22.26 -15.38 18.69
CA LEU A 239 -20.82 -15.17 18.49
C LEU A 239 -20.46 -13.71 18.15
N SER A 240 -21.47 -12.84 18.02
CA SER A 240 -21.29 -11.43 17.64
C SER A 240 -20.36 -10.63 18.57
N ASN A 241 -20.29 -11.02 19.85
CA ASN A 241 -19.49 -10.34 20.88
C ASN A 241 -18.05 -10.85 20.99
N VAL A 242 -17.65 -11.88 20.23
CA VAL A 242 -16.29 -12.38 20.27
C VAL A 242 -15.39 -11.41 19.48
N PRO A 243 -14.27 -10.92 20.06
CA PRO A 243 -13.37 -10.01 19.37
C PRO A 243 -12.84 -10.63 18.07
N ARG A 244 -12.90 -9.86 16.98
CA ARG A 244 -12.40 -10.25 15.66
C ARG A 244 -11.72 -9.08 14.97
N ALA A 245 -10.87 -9.39 14.00
CA ALA A 245 -10.25 -8.41 13.14
C ALA A 245 -11.31 -7.66 12.32
N PRO A 246 -11.07 -6.38 12.03
CA PRO A 246 -11.94 -5.61 11.15
C PRO A 246 -11.75 -6.08 9.69
N GLU A 247 -12.73 -5.82 8.82
CA GLU A 247 -12.71 -6.27 7.41
C GLU A 247 -11.46 -5.76 6.66
N GLU A 248 -10.97 -4.59 7.04
CA GLU A 248 -9.78 -3.96 6.47
C GLU A 248 -8.50 -4.79 6.71
N ALA A 249 -8.47 -5.62 7.76
CA ALA A 249 -7.35 -6.49 8.10
C ALA A 249 -7.48 -7.90 7.47
N LYS A 250 -8.57 -8.20 6.76
CA LYS A 250 -8.87 -9.54 6.21
C LYS A 250 -7.69 -10.14 5.45
N HIS A 251 -7.12 -9.40 4.49
CA HIS A 251 -5.99 -9.87 3.69
C HIS A 251 -4.75 -10.23 4.52
N LEU A 252 -4.48 -9.49 5.61
CA LEU A 252 -3.34 -9.79 6.47
C LEU A 252 -3.60 -11.04 7.32
N VAL A 253 -4.84 -11.21 7.81
CA VAL A 253 -5.25 -12.42 8.55
C VAL A 253 -5.16 -13.65 7.65
N GLU A 254 -5.71 -13.60 6.45
CA GLU A 254 -5.65 -14.68 5.46
C GLU A 254 -4.19 -15.03 5.10
N ASP A 255 -3.35 -14.03 4.79
CA ASP A 255 -1.92 -14.27 4.46
C ASP A 255 -1.14 -14.92 5.62
N LEU A 256 -1.40 -14.49 6.86
CA LEU A 256 -0.79 -15.11 8.04
C LEU A 256 -1.24 -16.56 8.21
N CYS A 257 -2.55 -16.83 8.16
CA CYS A 257 -3.08 -18.17 8.31
C CYS A 257 -2.65 -19.11 7.18
N ASP A 258 -2.63 -18.62 5.93
CA ASP A 258 -2.14 -19.39 4.79
C ASP A 258 -0.65 -19.73 4.92
N ARG A 259 0.20 -18.79 5.36
CA ARG A 259 1.61 -19.11 5.66
C ARG A 259 1.71 -20.18 6.76
N LEU A 260 0.96 -20.02 7.85
CA LEU A 260 0.98 -20.94 8.98
C LEU A 260 0.55 -22.36 8.60
N ARG A 261 -0.50 -22.48 7.79
CA ARG A 261 -1.10 -23.73 7.32
C ARG A 261 -0.24 -24.45 6.28
N ASN A 262 0.42 -23.71 5.39
CA ASN A 262 1.13 -24.26 4.24
C ASN A 262 2.64 -24.50 4.47
N ASP A 263 3.26 -23.91 5.51
CA ASP A 263 4.64 -24.21 5.88
C ASP A 263 4.72 -25.44 6.79
N ARG A 264 5.47 -26.47 6.37
CA ARG A 264 5.68 -27.72 7.14
C ARG A 264 6.23 -27.50 8.55
N ARG A 265 6.92 -26.39 8.80
CA ARG A 265 7.51 -26.07 10.11
C ARG A 265 6.47 -25.54 11.10
N THR A 266 5.41 -24.91 10.63
CA THR A 266 4.38 -24.26 11.45
C THR A 266 3.04 -24.97 11.38
N GLN A 267 2.82 -25.81 10.36
CA GLN A 267 1.56 -26.50 10.11
C GLN A 267 1.08 -27.31 11.32
N SER A 268 1.97 -28.04 12.01
CA SER A 268 1.58 -28.79 13.21
C SER A 268 1.07 -27.87 14.31
N VAL A 269 1.74 -26.73 14.53
CA VAL A 269 1.32 -25.74 15.54
C VAL A 269 -0.02 -25.11 15.17
N TYR A 270 -0.25 -24.81 13.89
CA TYR A 270 -1.54 -24.31 13.42
C TYR A 270 -2.66 -25.33 13.69
N ILE A 271 -2.44 -26.61 13.37
CA ILE A 271 -3.42 -27.69 13.62
C ILE A 271 -3.69 -27.86 15.11
N ASP A 272 -2.66 -27.78 15.97
CA ASP A 272 -2.84 -27.91 17.43
C ASP A 272 -3.59 -26.72 18.05
N ARG A 273 -3.59 -25.57 17.37
CA ARG A 273 -4.20 -24.32 17.85
C ARG A 273 -5.62 -24.08 17.31
N ALA A 274 -5.93 -24.58 16.11
CA ALA A 274 -7.22 -24.47 15.41
C ALA A 274 -8.27 -25.43 15.99
#